data_AF-A0A3N5I936-F1
#
_entry.id   AF-A0A3N5I936-F1
#
_cell.length_a   1.000
_cell.length_b   1.000
_cell.length_c   1.000
_cell.angle_alpha   90.00
_cell.angle_beta   90.00
_cell.angle_gamma   90.00
#
_symmetry.space_group_name_H-M   'P 1'
#
loop_
_entity.id
_entity.type
_entity.pdbx_description
1 polymer ?
#
loop_
_entity_poly.entity_id
_entity_poly.type
_entity_poly.pdbx_seq_one_letter_code
_entity_poly.pdbx_strand_id
1 'polypeptide(L)' 'MRYMLDTNICSYILKSRPPSVKAHFEQVGTRALCLSTVVLAELYYGAARHPQGPSIRQEIDDFVSR' A
#
# COMPACT_ATOMS: atom_id res chain seq x y z
N MET A 1 4.90 -10.21 13.34
CA MET A 1 5.40 -9.56 12.11
C MET A 1 6.49 -10.39 11.48
N ARG A 2 6.41 -10.59 10.16
CA ARG A 2 7.39 -11.36 9.37
C ARG A 2 7.90 -10.58 8.16
N TYR A 3 7.07 -9.71 7.56
CA TYR A 3 7.45 -8.92 6.38
C TYR A 3 7.13 -7.45 6.57
N MET A 4 8.04 -6.57 6.15
CA MET A 4 7.82 -5.13 6.06
C MET A 4 7.65 -4.75 4.59
N LEU A 5 6.63 -3.96 4.29
CA LEU A 5 6.33 -3.54 2.92
C LEU A 5 7.17 -2.32 2.50
N ASP A 6 7.71 -2.38 1.29
CA ASP A 6 8.28 -1.25 0.54
C ASP A 6 7.15 -0.48 -0.17
N THR A 7 7.32 0.83 -0.34
CA THR A 7 6.56 1.72 -1.20
C THR A 7 6.20 1.13 -2.56
N ASN A 8 7.13 0.45 -3.25
CA ASN A 8 6.83 -0.19 -4.54
C ASN A 8 5.79 -1.30 -4.41
N ILE A 9 5.94 -2.14 -3.38
CA ILE A 9 5.00 -3.23 -3.11
C ILE A 9 3.63 -2.66 -2.74
N CYS A 10 3.57 -1.62 -1.93
CA CYS A 10 2.32 -0.90 -1.64
C CYS A 10 1.66 -0.36 -2.91
N SER A 11 2.42 0.29 -3.80
CA SER A 11 1.91 0.77 -5.09
C SER A 11 1.36 -0.38 -5.95
N TYR A 12 2.01 -1.54 -5.98
CA TYR A 12 1.51 -2.71 -6.72
C TYR A 12 0.22 -3.29 -6.13
N ILE A 13 0.11 -3.33 -4.80
CA ILE A 13 -1.10 -3.80 -4.11
C ILE A 13 -2.26 -2.85 -4.37
N LEU A 14 -2.07 -1.53 -4.18
CA LEU A 14 -3.08 -0.50 -4.42
C LEU A 14 -3.58 -0.55 -5.87
N LYS A 15 -2.67 -0.62 -6.84
CA LYS A 15 -3.00 -0.72 -8.27
C LYS A 15 -3.47 -2.11 -8.71
N SER A 16 -3.45 -3.11 -7.81
CA SER A 16 -3.74 -4.51 -8.10
C SER A 16 -2.95 -5.08 -9.30
N ARG A 17 -1.71 -4.61 -9.49
CA ARG A 17 -0.86 -5.00 -10.63
C ARG A 17 0.61 -5.12 -10.20
N PRO A 18 1.26 -6.29 -10.40
CA PRO A 18 0.69 -7.51 -10.97
C PRO A 18 -0.27 -8.24 -9.99
N PRO A 19 -1.28 -8.97 -10.49
CA PRO A 19 -2.27 -9.66 -9.63
C PRO A 19 -1.64 -10.64 -8.62
N SER A 20 -0.49 -11.23 -8.96
CA SER A 20 0.25 -12.14 -8.10
C SER A 20 0.69 -11.51 -6.79
N VAL A 21 1.07 -10.22 -6.80
CA VAL A 21 1.50 -9.51 -5.58
C VAL A 21 0.33 -9.32 -4.64
N LYS A 22 -0.83 -8.92 -5.16
CA LYS A 22 -2.06 -8.78 -4.36
C LYS A 22 -2.51 -10.13 -3.79
N ALA A 23 -2.51 -11.19 -4.62
CA ALA A 23 -2.86 -12.54 -4.15
C ALA A 23 -1.94 -13.00 -3.01
N HIS A 24 -0.64 -12.74 -3.10
CA HIS A 24 0.31 -13.08 -2.05
C HIS A 24 0.10 -12.24 -0.77
N PHE A 25 -0.19 -10.95 -0.91
CA PHE A 25 -0.53 -10.08 0.22
C PHE A 25 -1.73 -10.63 1.03
N GLU A 26 -2.81 -11.00 0.33
CA GLU A 26 -4.00 -11.59 0.95
C GLU A 26 -3.70 -12.94 1.61
N GLN A 27 -2.83 -13.77 0.99
CA GLN A 27 -2.43 -15.07 1.53
C GLN A 27 -1.59 -14.95 2.82
N VAL A 28 -0.68 -13.97 2.88
CA VAL A 28 0.19 -13.74 4.04
C VAL A 28 -0.61 -13.21 5.24
N GLY A 29 -1.63 -12.38 4.97
CA GLY A 29 -2.50 -11.80 5.97
C GLY A 29 -1.86 -10.66 6.79
N THR A 30 -2.68 -9.70 7.23
CA THR A 30 -2.23 -8.43 7.84
C THR A 30 -1.40 -8.63 9.11
N ARG A 31 -1.66 -9.68 9.90
CA ARG A 31 -0.91 -10.00 11.13
C ARG A 31 0.59 -10.27 10.90
N ALA A 32 0.95 -10.72 9.70
CA ALA A 32 2.34 -10.99 9.33
C ALA A 32 3.06 -9.79 8.68
N LEU A 33 2.34 -8.70 8.41
CA LEU A 33 2.82 -7.54 7.66
C LEU A 33 3.06 -6.31 8.57
N CYS A 34 4.06 -5.48 8.21
CA CYS A 34 4.23 -4.11 8.70
C CYS A 34 4.24 -3.12 7.53
N LEU A 35 3.87 -1.89 7.84
CA LEU A 35 4.18 -0.72 7.04
C LEU A 35 5.04 0.25 7.86
N SER A 36 6.11 0.76 7.27
CA SER A 36 6.90 1.83 7.88
C SER A 36 6.16 3.17 7.76
N THR A 37 6.27 4.02 8.78
CA THR A 37 5.75 5.40 8.74
C THR A 37 6.40 6.23 7.62
N VAL A 38 7.65 5.92 7.26
CA VAL A 38 8.35 6.55 6.12
C VAL A 38 7.68 6.19 4.81
N VAL A 39 7.37 4.90 4.60
CA VAL A 39 6.66 4.42 3.40
C VAL A 39 5.27 5.06 3.32
N LEU A 40 4.57 5.17 4.45
CA LEU A 40 3.27 5.83 4.49
C LEU A 40 3.36 7.31 4.07
N ALA A 41 4.40 8.03 4.53
CA ALA A 41 4.64 9.41 4.12
C ALA A 41 4.94 9.54 2.61
N GLU A 42 5.71 8.62 2.04
CA GLU A 42 5.99 8.57 0.59
C GLU A 42 4.71 8.35 -0.23
N LEU A 43 3.83 7.44 0.21
CA LEU A 43 2.55 7.19 -0.45
C LEU A 43 1.65 8.44 -0.44
N TYR A 44 1.50 9.10 0.70
CA TYR A 44 0.71 10.33 0.79
C TYR A 44 1.32 11.47 -0.03
N TYR A 45 2.64 11.60 -0.03
CA TYR A 45 3.34 12.58 -0.87
C TYR A 45 3.09 12.32 -2.36
N GLY A 46 3.15 11.04 -2.79
CA GLY A 46 2.82 10.63 -4.14
C GLY A 46 1.38 10.96 -4.53
N ALA A 47 0.41 10.70 -3.63
CA ALA A 47 -0.99 11.04 -3.83
C ALA A 47 -1.18 12.56 -3.99
N ALA A 48 -0.56 13.37 -3.12
CA ALA A 48 -0.69 14.83 -3.15
C ALA A 48 -0.21 15.47 -4.47
N ARG A 49 0.71 14.81 -5.19
CA ARG A 49 1.26 15.28 -6.47
C ARG A 49 0.51 14.76 -7.70
N HIS A 50 -0.38 13.79 -7.53
CA HIS A 50 -1.08 13.16 -8.63
C HIS A 50 -2.39 13.90 -8.96
N PRO A 51 -2.80 14.03 -10.24
CA PRO A 51 -4.08 14.67 -10.60
C PRO A 51 -5.31 14.01 -9.95
N GLN A 52 -5.21 12.70 -9.66
CA GLN A 52 -6.25 11.91 -8.98
C GLN A 52 -5.97 11.76 -7.47
N GLY A 53 -5.17 12.66 -6.90
CA GLY A 53 -4.68 12.57 -5.52
C GLY A 53 -5.74 12.31 -4.46
N PRO A 54 -6.93 12.94 -4.49
CA PRO A 54 -7.99 12.65 -3.53
C PRO A 54 -8.46 11.18 -3.54
N SER A 55 -8.61 10.57 -4.73
CA SER A 55 -8.99 9.14 -4.86
C SER A 55 -7.89 8.24 -4.34
N ILE A 56 -6.64 8.50 -4.74
CA ILE A 56 -5.49 7.69 -4.32
C ILE A 56 -5.29 7.78 -2.81
N ARG A 57 -5.52 8.95 -2.21
CA ARG A 57 -5.46 9.12 -0.76
C ARG A 57 -6.48 8.25 -0.03
N GLN A 58 -7.72 8.19 -0.53
CA GLN A 58 -8.74 7.30 0.03
C GLN A 58 -8.32 5.83 -0.09
N GLU A 59 -7.76 5.41 -1.23
CA GLU A 59 -7.24 4.05 -1.39
C GLU A 59 -6.10 3.72 -0.41
N ILE A 60 -5.22 4.69 -0.12
CA ILE A 60 -4.17 4.55 0.90
C ILE A 60 -4.79 4.42 2.30
N ASP A 61 -5.79 5.23 2.63
CA ASP A 61 -6.48 5.20 3.94
C ASP A 61 -7.22 3.86 4.15
N ASP A 62 -7.86 3.33 3.10
CA ASP A 62 -8.50 2.01 3.07
C ASP A 62 -7.47 0.86 3.17
N PHE A 63 -6.24 1.09 2.71
CA PHE A 63 -5.18 0.10 2.78
C PHE A 63 -4.60 -0.01 4.19
N VAL A 64 -4.38 1.11 4.89
CA VAL A 64 -3.80 1.12 6.24
C VAL A 64 -4.78 0.76 7.35
N SER A 65 -6.09 0.74 7.06
CA SER A 65 -7.14 0.41 8.04
C SER A 65 -7.49 -1.09 8.11
N ARG A 66 -6.84 -1.94 7.30
CA ARG A 66 -7.02 -3.41 7.26
C ARG A 66 -6.13 -4.16 8.25
#